data_AF-A0A7K5EX84-F1
#
_entry.id   AF-A0A7K5EX84-F1
#
_cell.length_a   1.000
_cell.length_b   1.000
_cell.length_c   1.000
_cell.angle_alpha   90.00
_cell.angle_beta   90.00
_cell.angle_gamma   90.00
#
_symmetry.space_group_name_H-M   'P 1'
#
loop_
_entity.id
_entity.type
_entity.pdbx_description
1 polymer ?
#
loop_
_entity_poly.entity_id
_entity_poly.type
_entity_poly.pdbx_seq_one_letter_code
_entity_poly.pdbx_strand_id
1 'polypeptide(L)'
;WQDMVRGNRYKTIHWSFLGSLEPPRVVHVRCNSVLNRGNLYGQVTVRMHSRQILAIYDRFGRLMYGGEEIPKDVLEYVVFERYLVNPYGTWRMHGKIVPEWAPHKEPILKTVMIPGPAPDPSQEPE
;
A
#
# COMPACT_ATOMS: atom_id res chain seq x y z
N TRP A 1 -9.19 -0.19 3.32
CA TRP A 1 -9.15 1.04 4.17
C TRP A 1 -8.42 0.84 5.49
N GLN A 2 -8.74 -0.19 6.29
CA GLN A 2 -8.07 -0.42 7.58
C GLN A 2 -6.54 -0.48 7.46
N ASP A 3 -6.02 -1.14 6.41
CA ASP A 3 -4.57 -1.26 6.20
C ASP A 3 -3.88 0.09 5.98
N MET A 4 -4.54 1.06 5.34
CA MET A 4 -3.98 2.39 5.10
C MET A 4 -3.93 3.25 6.37
N VAL A 5 -4.88 3.05 7.29
CA VAL A 5 -5.06 3.95 8.45
C VAL A 5 -4.43 3.38 9.72
N ARG A 6 -4.45 2.06 9.91
CA ARG A 6 -4.06 1.42 11.19
C ARG A 6 -2.62 1.73 11.60
N GLY A 7 -1.67 1.67 10.67
CA GLY A 7 -0.25 1.99 10.93
C GLY A 7 0.07 3.49 11.02
N ASN A 8 -0.86 4.34 10.58
CA ASN A 8 -0.64 5.76 10.35
C ASN A 8 -1.43 6.68 11.28
N ARG A 9 -2.27 6.13 12.17
CA ARG A 9 -3.17 6.89 13.04
C ARG A 9 -2.49 7.95 13.90
N TYR A 10 -1.24 7.72 14.30
CA TYR A 10 -0.46 8.63 15.16
C TYR A 10 0.78 9.18 14.45
N LYS A 11 0.71 9.29 13.12
CA LYS A 11 1.80 9.79 12.27
C LYS A 11 1.26 10.92 11.41
N THR A 12 2.10 11.91 11.13
CA THR A 12 1.76 12.96 10.16
C THR A 12 2.34 12.55 8.81
N ILE A 13 1.51 12.54 7.76
CA ILE A 13 1.90 12.16 6.41
C ILE A 13 1.81 13.37 5.50
N HIS A 14 2.94 13.72 4.89
CA HIS A 14 3.02 14.67 3.80
C HIS A 14 3.20 13.88 2.52
N TRP A 15 2.20 13.91 1.65
CA TRP A 15 2.24 13.26 0.35
C TRP A 15 1.89 14.28 -0.73
N SER A 16 2.68 14.30 -1.79
CA SER A 16 2.45 15.17 -2.94
C SER A 16 2.59 14.38 -4.24
N PHE A 17 1.68 14.68 -5.18
CA PHE A 17 1.71 14.14 -6.52
C PHE A 17 2.37 15.16 -7.45
N LEU A 18 3.51 14.80 -8.03
CA LEU A 18 4.23 15.69 -8.93
C LEU A 18 3.82 15.50 -10.39
N GLY A 19 3.54 14.26 -10.79
CA GLY A 19 3.11 13.98 -12.15
C GLY A 19 3.09 12.50 -12.48
N SER A 20 2.59 12.18 -13.66
CA SER A 20 2.65 10.83 -14.23
C SER A 20 3.84 10.74 -15.18
N LEU A 21 4.70 9.74 -14.99
CA LEU A 21 5.79 9.45 -15.93
C LEU A 21 5.26 8.72 -17.16
N GLU A 22 4.30 7.84 -16.95
CA GLU A 22 3.52 7.21 -18.00
C GLU A 22 2.03 7.33 -17.68
N PRO A 23 1.16 7.44 -18.70
CA PRO A 23 -0.28 7.44 -18.48
C PRO A 23 -0.73 6.12 -17.82
N PRO A 24 -1.67 6.16 -16.87
CA PRO A 24 -2.18 4.95 -16.22
C PRO A 24 -2.83 4.03 -17.24
N ARG A 25 -2.52 2.73 -17.16
CA ARG A 25 -3.02 1.71 -18.11
C ARG A 25 -3.80 0.64 -17.38
N VAL A 26 -4.95 0.26 -17.93
CA VAL A 26 -5.69 -0.91 -17.46
C VAL A 26 -4.92 -2.16 -17.86
N VAL A 27 -4.59 -3.01 -16.89
CA VAL A 27 -3.83 -4.25 -17.10
C VAL A 27 -4.76 -5.46 -17.12
N HIS A 28 -5.74 -5.47 -16.22
CA HIS A 28 -6.62 -6.62 -16.03
C HIS A 28 -8.00 -6.15 -15.59
N VAL A 29 -9.04 -6.72 -16.19
CA VAL A 29 -10.43 -6.57 -15.74
C VAL A 29 -10.99 -7.95 -15.38
N ARG A 30 -11.48 -8.12 -14.15
CA ARG A 30 -12.16 -9.33 -13.69
C ARG A 30 -13.58 -8.98 -13.25
N CYS A 31 -14.48 -9.93 -13.46
CA CYS A 31 -15.81 -9.89 -12.87
C CYS A 31 -15.99 -11.18 -12.09
N ASN A 32 -16.16 -11.06 -10.77
CA ASN A 32 -16.38 -12.20 -9.91
C ASN A 32 -17.85 -12.23 -9.49
N SER A 33 -18.52 -13.37 -9.70
CA SER A 33 -19.77 -13.69 -9.03
C SER A 33 -19.45 -14.44 -7.75
N VAL A 34 -19.75 -13.86 -6.59
CA VAL A 34 -19.70 -14.61 -5.33
C VAL A 34 -20.90 -15.55 -5.33
N LEU A 35 -20.71 -16.84 -5.02
CA LEU A 35 -21.67 -17.97 -4.81
C LEU A 35 -23.19 -17.74 -5.02
N ASN A 36 -23.77 -16.62 -4.59
CA ASN A 36 -25.10 -16.15 -5.00
C ASN A 36 -25.05 -15.42 -6.36
N ARG A 37 -25.70 -15.99 -7.38
CA ARG A 37 -25.78 -15.47 -8.77
C ARG A 37 -26.26 -14.00 -8.91
N GLY A 38 -26.75 -13.38 -7.84
CA GLY A 38 -27.18 -11.99 -7.79
C GLY A 38 -26.11 -10.97 -7.37
N ASN A 39 -24.92 -11.38 -6.89
CA ASN A 39 -23.91 -10.46 -6.38
C ASN A 39 -22.66 -10.43 -7.28
N LEU A 40 -22.60 -9.44 -8.18
CA LEU A 40 -21.48 -9.26 -9.12
C LEU A 40 -20.57 -8.10 -8.70
N TYR A 41 -19.27 -8.38 -8.63
CA TYR A 41 -18.23 -7.40 -8.37
C TYR A 41 -17.28 -7.31 -9.56
N GLY A 42 -17.13 -6.09 -10.09
CA GLY A 42 -16.14 -5.78 -11.11
C GLY A 42 -14.86 -5.28 -10.45
N GLN A 43 -13.73 -5.90 -10.77
CA GLN A 43 -12.41 -5.49 -10.33
C GLN A 43 -11.55 -5.08 -11.53
N VAL A 44 -10.92 -3.92 -11.44
CA VAL A 44 -10.07 -3.36 -12.49
C VAL A 44 -8.71 -3.07 -11.88
N THR A 45 -7.68 -3.72 -12.41
CA THR A 45 -6.29 -3.46 -12.04
C THR A 45 -5.67 -2.46 -12.99
N VAL A 46 -5.18 -1.35 -12.46
CA VAL A 46 -4.57 -0.25 -13.20
C VAL A 46 -3.10 -0.14 -12.81
N ARG A 47 -2.21 -0.18 -13.81
CA ARG A 47 -0.79 0.15 -13.64
C ARG A 47 -0.62 1.66 -13.65
N MET A 48 -0.06 2.20 -12.59
CA MET A 48 0.24 3.61 -12.43
C MET A 48 1.75 3.79 -12.28
N HIS A 49 2.34 4.64 -13.11
CA HIS A 49 3.76 5.00 -13.02
C HIS A 49 3.87 6.50 -12.83
N SER A 50 4.14 6.92 -11.59
CA SER A 50 4.03 8.31 -11.16
C SER A 50 5.23 8.76 -10.37
N ARG A 51 5.48 10.06 -10.41
CA ARG A 51 6.48 10.73 -9.59
C ARG A 51 5.78 11.36 -8.38
N GLN A 52 6.19 10.97 -7.19
CA GLN A 52 5.56 11.34 -5.92
C GLN A 52 6.60 11.78 -4.89
N ILE A 53 6.17 12.57 -3.92
CA ILE A 53 6.94 12.90 -2.71
C ILE A 53 6.19 12.31 -1.52
N LEU A 54 6.94 11.70 -0.60
CA LEU A 54 6.40 11.16 0.64
C LEU A 54 7.35 11.44 1.81
N ALA A 55 6.83 12.10 2.84
CA ALA A 55 7.49 12.27 4.13
C ALA A 55 6.54 11.84 5.25
N ILE A 56 7.03 11.00 6.15
CA ILE A 56 6.25 10.51 7.29
C ILE A 56 6.96 10.93 8.58
N TYR A 57 6.22 11.63 9.44
CA TYR A 57 6.66 12.11 10.73
C TYR A 57 6.08 11.29 11.87
N ASP A 58 6.85 11.12 12.95
CA ASP A 58 6.34 10.51 14.17
C ASP A 58 5.39 11.47 14.92
N ARG A 59 4.82 10.97 16.02
CA ARG A 59 3.93 11.72 16.91
C ARG A 59 4.58 12.95 17.57
N PHE A 60 5.91 13.08 17.49
CA PHE A 60 6.71 14.18 18.02
C PHE A 60 7.25 15.09 16.90
N GLY A 61 6.85 14.89 15.65
CA GLY A 61 7.28 15.69 14.50
C GLY A 61 8.66 15.34 13.94
N ARG A 62 9.26 14.21 14.34
CA ARG A 62 10.56 13.78 13.80
C ARG A 62 10.38 12.97 12.52
N LEU A 63 11.20 13.23 11.50
CA LEU A 63 11.16 12.49 10.25
C LEU A 63 11.48 11.00 10.49
N MET A 64 10.62 10.10 10.04
CA MET A 64 10.80 8.64 10.15
C MET A 64 11.10 7.98 8.81
N TYR A 65 10.52 8.50 7.72
CA TYR A 65 10.61 7.88 6.40
C TYR A 65 10.47 8.92 5.29
N GLY A 66 11.27 8.75 4.24
CA GLY A 66 11.25 9.60 3.05
C GLY A 66 11.83 10.99 3.29
N GLY A 67 11.36 11.99 2.53
CA GLY A 67 11.81 13.36 2.61
C GLY A 67 10.86 14.29 1.84
N GLU A 68 10.75 15.55 2.25
CA GLU A 68 9.78 16.50 1.68
C GLU A 68 10.17 17.04 0.30
N GLU A 69 11.45 16.96 -0.06
CA GLU A 69 11.96 17.52 -1.33
C GLU A 69 12.50 16.44 -2.27
N ILE A 70 12.40 15.16 -1.88
CA ILE A 70 13.00 14.06 -2.63
C ILE A 70 11.89 13.39 -3.46
N PRO A 71 11.77 13.72 -4.77
CA PRO A 71 10.83 13.06 -5.66
C PRO A 71 11.27 11.61 -5.90
N LYS A 72 10.30 10.71 -5.98
CA LYS A 72 10.52 9.29 -6.25
C LYS A 72 9.59 8.77 -7.33
N ASP A 73 10.16 7.91 -8.15
CA ASP A 73 9.45 7.23 -9.22
C ASP A 73 8.85 5.95 -8.65
N VAL A 74 7.52 5.86 -8.73
CA VAL A 74 6.73 4.84 -8.04
C VAL A 74 5.86 4.13 -9.07
N LEU A 75 6.10 2.82 -9.21
CA LEU A 75 5.34 1.94 -10.07
C LEU A 75 4.42 1.04 -9.22
N GLU A 76 3.12 1.17 -9.43
CA GLU A 76 2.11 0.51 -8.60
C GLU A 76 0.98 -0.08 -9.44
N TYR A 77 0.39 -1.17 -8.94
CA TYR A 77 -0.79 -1.79 -9.53
C TYR A 77 -1.94 -1.62 -8.56
N VAL A 78 -2.80 -0.64 -8.83
CA VAL A 78 -3.94 -0.31 -7.98
C VAL A 78 -5.17 -1.06 -8.47
N VAL A 79 -5.83 -1.76 -7.56
CA VAL A 79 -7.06 -2.51 -7.82
C VAL A 79 -8.25 -1.66 -7.39
N PHE A 80 -9.11 -1.34 -8.34
CA PHE A 80 -10.41 -0.73 -8.10
C PHE A 80 -11.49 -1.79 -8.11
N GLU A 81 -12.48 -1.64 -7.25
CA GLU A 81 -13.63 -2.53 -7.17
C GLU A 81 -14.93 -1.73 -7.21
N ARG A 82 -15.91 -2.26 -7.93
CA ARG A 82 -17.28 -1.76 -7.96
C ARG A 82 -18.25 -2.92 -7.81
N TYR A 83 -19.26 -2.72 -6.97
CA TYR A 83 -20.42 -3.59 -6.92
C TYR A 83 -21.35 -3.25 -8.10
N LEU A 84 -21.47 -4.16 -9.07
CA LEU A 84 -22.09 -3.89 -10.36
C LEU A 84 -23.62 -3.88 -10.31
N VAL A 85 -24.19 -4.64 -9.36
CA VAL A 85 -25.64 -4.83 -9.22
C VAL A 85 -26.30 -3.61 -8.60
N ASN A 86 -25.57 -2.87 -7.77
CA ASN A 86 -26.06 -1.62 -7.20
C ASN A 86 -25.95 -0.48 -8.23
N PRO A 87 -27.06 0.13 -8.66
CA PRO A 87 -27.03 1.25 -9.60
C PRO A 87 -26.24 2.46 -9.06
N TYR A 88 -26.19 2.63 -7.74
CA TYR A 88 -25.44 3.68 -7.05
C TYR A 88 -24.01 3.27 -6.69
N GLY A 89 -23.55 2.11 -7.16
CA GLY A 89 -22.19 1.64 -6.91
C GLY A 89 -21.17 2.58 -7.54
N THR A 90 -20.16 2.98 -6.76
CA THR A 90 -19.01 3.76 -7.23
C THR A 90 -17.76 2.90 -7.28
N TRP A 91 -16.81 3.28 -8.13
CA TRP A 91 -15.48 2.68 -8.12
C TRP A 91 -14.74 3.12 -6.86
N ARG A 92 -14.23 2.15 -6.11
CA ARG A 92 -13.45 2.40 -4.89
C ARG A 92 -12.12 1.67 -4.98
N MET A 93 -11.08 2.27 -4.40
CA MET A 93 -9.80 1.58 -4.26
C MET A 93 -9.99 0.40 -3.31
N HIS A 94 -9.67 -0.80 -3.79
CA HIS A 94 -9.83 -2.05 -3.05
C HIS A 94 -8.49 -2.53 -2.50
N GLY A 95 -7.44 -2.49 -3.33
CA GLY A 95 -6.13 -2.99 -2.93
C GLY A 95 -5.00 -2.51 -3.82
N LYS A 96 -3.80 -2.93 -3.46
CA LYS A 96 -2.57 -2.67 -4.20
C LYS A 96 -1.81 -3.98 -4.36
N ILE A 97 -1.42 -4.30 -5.59
CA ILE A 97 -0.56 -5.45 -5.89
C ILE A 97 0.88 -4.97 -5.91
N VAL A 98 1.74 -5.63 -5.14
CA VAL A 98 3.20 -5.43 -5.17
C VAL A 98 3.77 -6.67 -5.86
N PRO A 99 4.33 -6.54 -7.07
CA PRO A 99 4.93 -7.69 -7.74
C PRO A 99 6.19 -8.13 -7.00
N GLU A 100 6.50 -9.43 -7.07
CA GLU A 100 7.65 -10.01 -6.36
C GLU A 100 9.00 -9.44 -6.83
N TRP A 101 9.09 -9.03 -8.09
CA TRP A 101 10.28 -8.39 -8.66
C TRP A 101 10.39 -6.89 -8.35
N ALA A 102 9.40 -6.29 -7.69
CA ALA A 102 9.48 -4.88 -7.33
C ALA A 102 10.69 -4.63 -6.43
N PRO A 103 11.42 -3.52 -6.63
CA PRO A 103 12.51 -3.17 -5.73
C PRO A 103 11.98 -3.00 -4.30
N HIS A 104 12.82 -3.37 -3.32
CA HIS A 104 12.48 -3.17 -1.93
C HIS A 104 12.28 -1.67 -1.65
N LYS A 105 11.38 -1.39 -0.71
CA LYS A 105 11.19 -0.03 -0.20
C LYS A 105 12.47 0.43 0.47
N GLU A 106 12.67 1.73 0.50
CA GLU A 106 13.80 2.31 1.21
C GLU A 106 13.81 1.91 2.68
N PRO A 107 14.99 1.77 3.28
CA PRO A 107 15.10 1.51 4.69
C PRO A 107 14.55 2.70 5.49
N ILE A 108 14.05 2.40 6.68
CA ILE A 108 13.72 3.42 7.67
C ILE A 108 15.01 4.03 8.23
N LEU A 109 14.93 5.28 8.70
CA LEU A 109 16.07 6.01 9.27
C LEU A 109 16.60 5.37 10.58
N LYS A 110 15.78 4.59 11.27
CA LYS A 110 16.10 3.99 12.58
C LYS A 110 16.60 2.57 12.44
N THR A 111 17.55 2.19 13.29
CA THR A 111 17.97 0.79 13.43
C THR A 111 16.92 0.00 14.20
N VAL A 112 16.73 -1.27 13.82
CA VAL A 112 15.80 -2.20 14.47
C VAL A 112 16.60 -3.39 14.95
N MET A 113 16.40 -3.76 16.22
CA MET A 113 16.89 -5.01 16.78
C MET A 113 15.76 -6.04 16.75
N ILE A 114 16.03 -7.21 16.19
CA ILE A 114 15.11 -8.34 16.19
C ILE A 114 15.53 -9.26 17.34
N PRO A 115 14.72 -9.41 18.40
CA PRO A 115 15.10 -10.27 19.51
C PRO A 115 15.17 -11.73 19.05
N GLY A 116 16.17 -12.44 19.54
CA GLY A 116 16.27 -13.89 19.34
C GLY A 116 15.12 -14.65 20.00
N PRO A 117 14.99 -15.96 19.72
CA PRO A 117 14.02 -16.79 20.42
C PRO A 117 14.23 -16.70 21.94
N ALA A 118 13.14 -16.62 22.69
CA ALA A 118 13.21 -16.66 24.14
C ALA A 118 13.81 -18.01 24.57
N PRO A 119 14.72 -18.03 25.56
CA PRO A 119 15.26 -19.27 26.06
C PRO A 119 14.13 -20.16 26.58
N ASP A 120 14.13 -21.42 26.18
CA ASP A 120 13.20 -22.41 26.70
C ASP A 120 13.59 -22.70 28.16
N PRO A 121 12.70 -22.47 29.15
CA PRO A 121 13.01 -22.75 30.55
C PRO A 121 13.28 -24.23 30.85
N SER A 122 13.02 -25.15 29.89
CA SER A 122 13.31 -26.58 29.99
C SER A 122 14.66 -26.99 29.38
N GLN A 123 15.37 -26.07 28.71
CA GLN A 123 16.71 -26.33 28.19
C GLN A 123 17.75 -25.78 29.17
N GLU A 124 18.59 -26.65 29.72
CA GLU A 124 19.76 -26.21 30.49
C GLU A 124 20.70 -25.40 29.58
N PRO A 125 21.24 -24.25 30.05
CA PRO A 125 22.18 -23.48 29.26
C PRO A 125 23.48 -24.28 29.08
N GLU A 126 23.90 -24.49 27.82
CA GLU A 126 25.25 -24.94 27.46
C GLU A 126 26.33 -23.89 27.82
#